data_AF-B4VHP0-F1
#
_entry.id   AF-B4VHP0-F1
#
_cell.length_a   1.000
_cell.length_b   1.000
_cell.length_c   1.000
_cell.angle_alpha   90.00
_cell.angle_beta   90.00
_cell.angle_gamma   90.00
#
_symmetry.space_group_name_H-M   'P 1'
#
loop_
_entity.id
_entity.type
_entity.pdbx_description
1 polymer ?
#
loop_
_entity_poly.entity_id
_entity_poly.type
_entity_poly.pdbx_seq_one_letter_code
_entity_poly.pdbx_strand_id
1 'polypeptide(L)'
;MFVLEFSSVNLDLRDIFEQRFGAWVVSEYKDKVEKDKVENQERYRFLVQFPTETSRQHLQEEIRLYRTEANNIEVLPLGMRQNFCDALQAVRSISRDERIGVRLREEGFPEVEPFYLDIDLWHPGDSSDARQVLNDIRSMCANYGGELKEEVRTSSLLLIKVYGSRQLAEALLELDWVARVDLPPKLSQAYSEIFRACCTRPKPLTINALIRIYS
;
A
#
# COMPACT_ATOMS: atom_id res chain seq x y z
N MET A 1 1.14 -11.61 5.17
CA MET A 1 1.42 -10.16 5.29
C MET A 1 0.16 -9.45 5.73
N PHE A 2 0.27 -8.56 6.70
CA PHE A 2 -0.87 -7.84 7.29
C PHE A 2 -0.50 -6.38 7.51
N VAL A 3 -1.45 -5.47 7.35
CA VAL A 3 -1.25 -4.05 7.65
C VAL A 3 -2.30 -3.57 8.65
N LEU A 4 -1.83 -2.92 9.71
CA LEU A 4 -2.66 -2.38 10.77
C LEU A 4 -2.33 -0.91 10.98
N GLU A 5 -3.36 -0.13 11.31
CA GLU A 5 -3.20 1.24 11.77
C GLU A 5 -3.13 1.25 13.29
N PHE A 6 -2.16 1.99 13.82
CA PHE A 6 -1.97 2.24 15.24
C PHE A 6 -2.07 3.72 15.50
N SER A 7 -2.70 4.10 16.61
CA SER A 7 -2.62 5.46 17.13
C SER A 7 -2.05 5.44 18.54
N SER A 8 -1.11 6.35 18.83
CA SER A 8 -0.53 6.52 20.16
C SER A 8 -0.52 7.97 20.62
N VAL A 9 -0.37 8.16 21.92
CA VAL A 9 -0.26 9.47 22.56
C VAL A 9 1.10 9.55 23.27
N ASN A 10 1.79 10.68 23.08
CA ASN A 10 3.06 11.05 23.72
C ASN A 10 4.23 10.08 23.54
N LEU A 11 4.09 9.06 22.68
CA LEU A 11 5.13 8.08 22.41
C LEU A 11 5.17 7.74 20.93
N ASP A 12 6.33 7.97 20.32
CA ASP A 12 6.65 7.43 19.01
C ASP A 12 6.94 5.92 19.14
N LEU A 13 6.21 5.12 18.39
CA LEU A 13 6.27 3.65 18.43
C LEU A 13 7.13 3.05 17.33
N ARG A 14 7.73 3.86 16.44
CA ARG A 14 8.47 3.37 15.26
C ARG A 14 9.54 2.34 15.62
N ASP A 15 10.45 2.70 16.52
CA ASP A 15 11.55 1.82 16.92
C ASP A 15 11.06 0.52 17.55
N ILE A 16 9.93 0.57 18.27
CA ILE A 16 9.34 -0.64 18.87
C ILE A 16 8.84 -1.57 17.76
N PHE A 17 8.10 -1.05 16.78
CA PHE A 17 7.62 -1.86 15.66
C PHE A 17 8.77 -2.43 14.82
N GLU A 18 9.74 -1.60 14.45
CA GLU A 18 10.84 -1.99 13.57
C GLU A 18 11.85 -2.91 14.27
N GLN A 19 12.26 -2.60 15.49
CA GLN A 19 13.36 -3.31 16.16
C GLN A 19 12.93 -4.44 17.09
N ARG A 20 11.65 -4.49 17.52
CA ARG A 20 11.16 -5.54 18.44
C ARG A 20 10.19 -6.48 17.76
N PHE A 21 9.24 -5.94 17.01
CA PHE A 21 8.25 -6.76 16.31
C PHE A 21 8.71 -7.20 14.91
N GLY A 22 9.83 -6.68 14.39
CA GLY A 22 10.29 -6.98 13.04
C GLY A 22 9.26 -6.59 11.98
N ALA A 23 8.50 -5.53 12.25
CA ALA A 23 7.51 -4.95 11.37
C ALA A 23 8.08 -3.72 10.65
N TRP A 24 7.40 -3.22 9.62
CA TRP A 24 7.82 -2.00 8.92
C TRP A 24 6.79 -0.90 9.09
N VAL A 25 7.23 0.28 9.52
CA VAL A 25 6.38 1.47 9.53
C VAL A 25 6.34 2.07 8.14
N VAL A 26 5.22 1.87 7.45
CA VAL A 26 5.01 2.31 6.07
C VAL A 26 4.73 3.81 6.00
N SER A 27 3.97 4.34 6.98
CA SER A 27 3.72 5.76 7.11
C SER A 27 3.59 6.15 8.57
N GLU A 28 3.94 7.39 8.87
CA GLU A 28 3.83 8.01 10.17
C GLU A 28 3.25 9.42 10.02
N TYR A 29 2.22 9.73 10.81
CA TYR A 29 1.62 11.05 10.88
C TYR A 29 1.66 11.54 12.32
N LYS A 30 2.09 12.80 12.51
CA LYS A 30 2.10 13.47 13.80
C LYS A 30 1.06 14.59 13.80
N ASP A 31 -0.01 14.41 14.56
CA ASP A 31 -1.05 15.41 14.74
C ASP A 31 -0.61 16.39 15.85
N LYS A 32 -0.42 17.65 15.50
CA LYS A 32 -0.24 18.73 16.49
C LYS A 32 -1.64 19.17 16.91
N VAL A 33 -2.03 18.85 18.15
CA VAL A 33 -3.29 19.37 18.69
C VAL A 33 -3.13 20.89 18.87
N GLU A 34 -3.84 21.65 18.03
CA GLU A 34 -3.84 23.11 18.11
C GLU A 34 -4.46 23.58 19.43
N LYS A 35 -3.83 24.61 19.99
CA LYS A 35 -4.10 25.19 21.30
C LYS A 35 -5.59 25.52 21.49
N ASP A 36 -6.32 24.65 22.16
CA ASP A 36 -7.41 25.05 23.04
C ASP A 36 -7.71 23.96 24.07
N LYS A 37 -7.32 24.26 25.32
CA LYS A 37 -7.57 23.53 26.59
C LYS A 37 -6.61 22.37 26.96
N VAL A 38 -5.62 22.77 27.77
CA VAL A 38 -5.06 22.09 28.97
C VAL A 38 -4.08 20.91 28.81
N GLU A 39 -3.92 20.23 27.66
CA GLU A 39 -2.89 19.18 27.60
C GLU A 39 -2.11 19.15 26.27
N ASN A 40 -0.80 19.36 26.36
CA ASN A 40 0.16 19.26 25.26
C ASN A 40 0.39 17.79 24.88
N GLN A 41 -0.67 17.11 24.42
CA GLN A 41 -0.60 15.72 24.00
C GLN A 41 -0.20 15.64 22.52
N GLU A 42 0.93 14.97 22.26
CA GLU A 42 1.33 14.64 20.90
C GLU A 42 0.62 13.36 20.47
N ARG A 43 0.00 13.37 19.28
CA ARG A 43 -0.68 12.20 18.75
C ARG A 43 0.05 11.69 17.52
N TYR A 44 0.27 10.40 17.49
CA TYR A 44 0.92 9.72 16.38
C TYR A 44 -0.05 8.72 15.76
N ARG A 45 0.04 8.57 14.44
CA ARG A 45 -0.65 7.53 13.69
C ARG A 45 0.34 6.80 12.79
N PHE A 46 0.38 5.48 12.90
CA PHE A 46 1.30 4.62 12.17
C PHE A 46 0.51 3.64 11.31
N LEU A 47 0.92 3.48 10.04
CA LEU A 47 0.59 2.28 9.27
C LEU A 47 1.75 1.32 9.37
N VAL A 48 1.49 0.16 9.96
CA VAL A 48 2.52 -0.82 10.27
C VAL A 48 2.22 -2.10 9.52
N GLN A 49 3.20 -2.56 8.77
CA GLN A 49 3.16 -3.80 8.02
C GLN A 49 3.89 -4.91 8.76
N PHE A 50 3.16 -6.00 9.01
CA PHE A 50 3.69 -7.23 9.58
C PHE A 50 3.99 -8.22 8.44
N PRO A 51 5.28 -8.59 8.24
CA PRO A 51 5.65 -9.48 7.15
C PRO A 51 5.06 -10.89 7.33
N THR A 52 5.01 -11.37 8.57
CA THR A 52 4.60 -12.75 8.89
C THR A 52 3.45 -12.80 9.89
N GLU A 53 2.78 -13.95 9.91
CA GLU A 53 1.77 -14.25 10.93
C GLU A 53 2.39 -14.30 12.33
N THR A 54 3.63 -14.77 12.46
CA THR A 54 4.37 -14.81 13.73
C THR A 54 4.59 -13.41 14.31
N SER A 55 5.02 -12.42 13.51
CA SER A 55 5.22 -11.06 14.02
C SER A 55 3.91 -10.41 14.46
N ARG A 56 2.80 -10.73 13.78
CA ARG A 56 1.45 -10.32 14.20
C ARG A 56 1.05 -10.98 15.52
N GLN A 57 1.30 -12.27 15.69
CA GLN A 57 1.00 -13.00 16.92
C GLN A 57 1.80 -12.49 18.12
N HIS A 58 3.07 -12.15 17.93
CA HIS A 58 3.88 -11.52 18.98
C HIS A 58 3.24 -10.24 19.52
N LEU A 59 2.71 -9.37 18.65
CA LEU A 59 1.99 -8.17 19.08
C LEU A 59 0.74 -8.53 19.89
N GLN A 60 -0.06 -9.48 19.41
CA GLN A 60 -1.27 -9.91 20.11
C GLN A 60 -0.95 -10.47 21.49
N GLU A 61 0.15 -11.22 21.60
CA GLU A 61 0.60 -11.81 22.84
C GLU A 61 1.11 -10.75 23.83
N GLU A 62 1.86 -9.74 23.38
CA GLU A 62 2.30 -8.63 24.23
C GLU A 62 1.10 -7.85 24.82
N ILE A 63 0.07 -7.60 24.01
CA ILE A 63 -1.19 -6.99 24.48
C ILE A 63 -1.90 -7.91 25.49
N ARG A 64 -1.89 -9.22 25.26
CA ARG A 64 -2.48 -10.22 26.17
C ARG A 64 -1.74 -10.27 27.51
N LEU A 65 -0.40 -10.28 27.49
CA LEU A 65 0.46 -10.28 28.67
C LEU A 65 0.25 -9.02 29.51
N TYR A 66 0.16 -7.85 28.87
CA TYR A 66 -0.16 -6.60 29.55
C TYR A 66 -1.51 -6.68 30.27
N ARG A 67 -2.57 -7.15 29.58
CA ARG A 67 -3.92 -7.28 30.16
C ARG A 67 -4.02 -8.30 31.30
N THR A 68 -3.13 -9.29 31.33
CA THR A 68 -3.10 -10.34 32.35
C THR A 68 -2.07 -10.08 33.44
N GLU A 69 -1.42 -8.91 33.42
CA GLU A 69 -0.35 -8.52 34.35
C GLU A 69 0.76 -9.58 34.47
N ALA A 70 1.00 -10.30 33.37
CA ALA A 70 2.00 -11.35 33.33
C ALA A 70 3.40 -10.75 33.20
N ASN A 71 4.32 -11.24 34.03
CA ASN A 71 5.70 -10.75 34.08
C ASN A 71 6.66 -11.52 33.14
N ASN A 72 6.11 -12.37 32.27
CA ASN A 72 6.88 -13.09 31.26
C ASN A 72 7.54 -12.09 30.30
N ILE A 73 8.79 -12.38 29.92
CA ILE A 73 9.50 -11.61 28.89
C ILE A 73 9.38 -12.41 27.59
N GLU A 74 8.70 -11.83 26.61
CA GLU A 74 8.61 -12.36 25.25
C GLU A 74 9.38 -11.42 24.31
N VAL A 75 8.68 -10.49 23.67
CA VAL A 75 9.25 -9.51 22.74
C VAL A 75 9.66 -8.21 23.44
N LEU A 76 8.84 -7.74 24.38
CA LEU A 76 9.08 -6.50 25.13
C LEU A 76 9.46 -6.81 26.59
N PRO A 77 10.50 -6.15 27.13
CA PRO A 77 10.71 -6.08 28.58
C PRO A 77 9.49 -5.45 29.28
N LEU A 78 9.22 -5.84 30.53
CA LEU A 78 8.01 -5.43 31.27
C LEU A 78 7.73 -3.91 31.24
N GLY A 79 8.72 -3.07 31.57
CA GLY A 79 8.54 -1.61 31.57
C GLY A 79 8.30 -1.04 30.17
N MET A 80 8.87 -1.65 29.12
CA MET A 80 8.63 -1.27 27.74
C MET A 80 7.22 -1.69 27.28
N ARG A 81 6.77 -2.89 27.69
CA ARG A 81 5.40 -3.36 27.44
C ARG A 81 4.37 -2.42 28.05
N GLN A 82 4.57 -2.02 29.31
CA GLN A 82 3.69 -1.07 30.00
C GLN A 82 3.62 0.25 29.22
N ASN A 83 4.76 0.88 28.95
CA ASN A 83 4.81 2.12 28.19
C ASN A 83 4.17 2.00 26.79
N PHE A 84 4.43 0.89 26.08
CA PHE A 84 3.86 0.62 24.77
C PHE A 84 2.33 0.52 24.82
N CYS A 85 1.81 -0.29 25.74
CA CYS A 85 0.36 -0.51 25.86
C CYS A 85 -0.38 0.71 26.42
N ASP A 86 0.22 1.44 27.38
CA ASP A 86 -0.35 2.65 27.96
C ASP A 86 -0.44 3.78 26.92
N ALA A 87 0.56 3.88 26.04
CA ALA A 87 0.55 4.89 24.98
C ALA A 87 -0.44 4.55 23.85
N LEU A 88 -0.81 3.28 23.68
CA LEU A 88 -1.62 2.81 22.57
C LEU A 88 -3.10 3.18 22.76
N GLN A 89 -3.63 4.00 21.85
CA GLN A 89 -5.02 4.45 21.87
C GLN A 89 -5.95 3.54 21.06
N ALA A 90 -5.48 3.07 19.90
CA ALA A 90 -6.27 2.23 19.01
C ALA A 90 -5.37 1.37 18.12
N VAL A 91 -5.88 0.19 17.78
CA VAL A 91 -5.35 -0.71 16.76
C VAL A 91 -6.52 -1.11 15.89
N ARG A 92 -6.41 -0.95 14.57
CA ARG A 92 -7.45 -1.35 13.62
C ARG A 92 -6.88 -1.87 12.32
N SER A 93 -7.65 -2.70 11.63
CA SER A 93 -7.40 -3.02 10.22
C SER A 93 -7.85 -1.87 9.33
N ILE A 94 -7.28 -1.81 8.14
CA ILE A 94 -7.76 -0.94 7.06
C ILE A 94 -9.02 -1.56 6.49
N SER A 95 -10.07 -0.77 6.33
CA SER A 95 -11.34 -1.26 5.80
C SER A 95 -11.29 -1.38 4.28
N ARG A 96 -12.20 -2.17 3.72
CA ARG A 96 -12.43 -2.25 2.27
C ARG A 96 -12.62 -0.86 1.65
N ASP A 97 -13.41 0.01 2.28
CA ASP A 97 -13.77 1.33 1.75
C ASP A 97 -12.59 2.31 1.74
N GLU A 98 -11.66 2.13 2.69
CA GLU A 98 -10.40 2.89 2.75
C GLU A 98 -9.42 2.49 1.64
N ARG A 99 -9.53 1.26 1.10
CA ARG A 99 -8.74 0.80 -0.06
C ARG A 99 -9.28 1.34 -1.39
N ILE A 100 -10.51 1.83 -1.43
CA ILE A 100 -11.07 2.40 -2.66
C ILE A 100 -10.38 3.74 -2.95
N GLY A 101 -9.76 3.84 -4.11
CA GLY A 101 -9.14 5.06 -4.59
C GLY A 101 -10.16 6.16 -4.89
N VAL A 102 -9.67 7.38 -5.10
CA VAL A 102 -10.53 8.57 -5.21
C VAL A 102 -11.47 8.44 -6.41
N ARG A 103 -10.94 8.04 -7.57
CA ARG A 103 -11.75 7.99 -8.78
C ARG A 103 -12.71 6.83 -8.80
N LEU A 104 -12.32 5.67 -8.30
CA LEU A 104 -13.23 4.54 -8.17
C LEU A 104 -14.36 4.85 -7.18
N ARG A 105 -14.07 5.60 -6.10
CA ARG A 105 -15.10 6.08 -5.15
C ARG A 105 -16.07 7.05 -5.80
N GLU A 106 -15.58 7.99 -6.61
CA GLU A 106 -16.39 9.03 -7.24
C GLU A 106 -17.16 8.56 -8.48
N GLU A 107 -16.53 7.75 -9.33
CA GLU A 107 -17.07 7.31 -10.62
C GLU A 107 -17.77 5.94 -10.53
N GLY A 108 -17.49 5.16 -9.48
CA GLY A 108 -17.94 3.77 -9.38
C GLY A 108 -17.20 2.84 -10.34
N PHE A 109 -17.60 1.56 -10.32
CA PHE A 109 -17.08 0.59 -11.28
C PHE A 109 -17.58 0.89 -12.70
N PRO A 110 -16.74 0.80 -13.74
CA PRO A 110 -17.18 0.91 -15.13
C PRO A 110 -18.25 -0.12 -15.48
N GLU A 111 -19.27 0.29 -16.24
CA GLU A 111 -20.35 -0.60 -16.70
C GLU A 111 -19.89 -1.64 -17.74
N VAL A 112 -18.83 -1.32 -18.48
CA VAL A 112 -18.26 -2.19 -19.52
C VAL A 112 -17.06 -2.94 -18.96
N GLU A 113 -17.16 -4.26 -18.94
CA GLU A 113 -16.08 -5.17 -18.56
C GLU A 113 -15.43 -5.81 -19.80
N PRO A 114 -14.13 -6.17 -19.74
CA PRO A 114 -13.17 -5.88 -18.67
C PRO A 114 -12.64 -4.44 -18.73
N PHE A 115 -12.19 -3.92 -17.59
CA PHE A 115 -11.60 -2.59 -17.48
C PHE A 115 -10.23 -2.63 -16.77
N TYR A 116 -9.48 -1.55 -16.92
CA TYR A 116 -8.19 -1.38 -16.26
C TYR A 116 -8.37 -0.87 -14.83
N LEU A 117 -7.54 -1.38 -13.93
CA LEU A 117 -7.40 -0.92 -12.56
C LEU A 117 -5.94 -0.70 -12.23
N ASP A 118 -5.68 0.38 -11.49
CA ASP A 118 -4.39 0.64 -10.85
C ASP A 118 -4.47 0.18 -9.40
N ILE A 119 -3.58 -0.73 -9.01
CA ILE A 119 -3.54 -1.30 -7.67
C ILE A 119 -2.20 -0.96 -7.02
N ASP A 120 -2.28 -0.39 -5.83
CA ASP A 120 -1.13 -0.23 -4.96
C ASP A 120 -1.13 -1.38 -3.95
N LEU A 121 -0.05 -2.16 -3.93
CA LEU A 121 0.18 -3.19 -2.93
C LEU A 121 1.21 -2.70 -1.93
N TRP A 122 1.00 -3.02 -0.66
CA TRP A 122 2.02 -2.81 0.37
C TRP A 122 3.29 -3.59 0.00
N HIS A 123 4.47 -3.00 0.26
CA HIS A 123 5.72 -3.58 -0.22
C HIS A 123 5.99 -4.94 0.41
N PRO A 124 6.09 -6.02 -0.35
CA PRO A 124 6.12 -7.37 0.22
C PRO A 124 7.39 -7.73 0.99
N GLY A 125 8.39 -6.86 1.03
CA GLY A 125 9.65 -7.09 1.72
C GLY A 125 10.78 -7.20 0.71
N ASP A 126 11.31 -8.40 0.47
CA ASP A 126 12.40 -8.57 -0.49
C ASP A 126 11.93 -8.97 -1.91
N SER A 127 12.90 -9.21 -2.80
CA SER A 127 12.61 -9.59 -4.19
C SER A 127 11.89 -10.94 -4.35
N SER A 128 12.03 -11.85 -3.38
CA SER A 128 11.41 -13.16 -3.35
C SER A 128 9.96 -13.06 -2.90
N ASP A 129 9.69 -12.28 -1.84
CA ASP A 129 8.34 -11.99 -1.37
C ASP A 129 7.53 -11.29 -2.46
N ALA A 130 8.14 -10.33 -3.17
CA ALA A 130 7.52 -9.64 -4.30
C ALA A 130 7.11 -10.58 -5.43
N ARG A 131 7.94 -11.58 -5.73
CA ARG A 131 7.61 -12.58 -6.75
C ARG A 131 6.44 -13.47 -6.31
N GLN A 132 6.40 -13.87 -5.04
CA GLN A 132 5.30 -14.67 -4.52
C GLN A 132 3.98 -13.90 -4.61
N VAL A 133 3.96 -12.66 -4.13
CA VAL A 133 2.82 -11.75 -4.21
C VAL A 133 2.33 -11.60 -5.65
N LEU A 134 3.23 -11.40 -6.62
CA LEU A 134 2.86 -11.28 -8.03
C LEU A 134 2.29 -12.59 -8.59
N ASN A 135 2.79 -13.75 -8.17
CA ASN A 135 2.24 -15.04 -8.56
C ASN A 135 0.84 -15.26 -8.01
N ASP A 136 0.59 -14.83 -6.78
CA ASP A 136 -0.73 -14.89 -6.15
C ASP A 136 -1.72 -14.00 -6.90
N ILE A 137 -1.31 -12.77 -7.25
CA ILE A 137 -2.11 -11.86 -8.10
C ILE A 137 -2.38 -12.49 -9.46
N ARG A 138 -1.37 -13.05 -10.15
CA ARG A 138 -1.57 -13.69 -11.46
C ARG A 138 -2.57 -14.85 -11.37
N SER A 139 -2.50 -15.64 -10.30
CA SER A 139 -3.43 -16.74 -10.05
C SER A 139 -4.85 -16.23 -9.80
N MET A 140 -5.01 -15.16 -9.01
CA MET A 140 -6.31 -14.51 -8.80
C MET A 140 -6.88 -13.94 -10.10
N CYS A 141 -6.06 -13.23 -10.88
CA CYS A 141 -6.45 -12.74 -12.20
C CYS A 141 -6.98 -13.88 -13.08
N ALA A 142 -6.25 -15.01 -13.17
CA ALA A 142 -6.69 -16.17 -13.94
C ALA A 142 -8.03 -16.74 -13.44
N ASN A 143 -8.25 -16.78 -12.12
CA ASN A 143 -9.47 -17.32 -11.52
C ASN A 143 -10.70 -16.40 -11.71
N TYR A 144 -10.50 -15.09 -11.77
CA TYR A 144 -11.58 -14.09 -11.89
C TYR A 144 -11.71 -13.46 -13.29
N GLY A 145 -11.04 -14.04 -14.31
CA GLY A 145 -11.18 -13.61 -15.70
C GLY A 145 -10.48 -12.28 -16.02
N GLY A 146 -9.27 -12.08 -15.48
CA GLY A 146 -8.43 -10.92 -15.76
C GLY A 146 -6.97 -11.26 -15.97
N GLU A 147 -6.16 -10.23 -16.16
CA GLU A 147 -4.73 -10.34 -16.46
C GLU A 147 -3.94 -9.22 -15.78
N LEU A 148 -2.79 -9.57 -15.21
CA LEU A 148 -1.77 -8.60 -14.78
C LEU A 148 -1.03 -8.06 -16.01
N LYS A 149 -1.09 -6.75 -16.24
CA LYS A 149 -0.54 -6.07 -17.43
C LYS A 149 0.80 -5.40 -17.17
N GLU A 150 0.92 -4.73 -16.03
CA GLU A 150 2.13 -3.98 -15.68
C GLU A 150 2.46 -4.17 -14.20
N GLU A 151 3.75 -4.11 -13.87
CA GLU A 151 4.25 -4.08 -12.50
C GLU A 151 5.41 -3.06 -12.40
N VAL A 152 5.40 -2.27 -11.34
CA VAL A 152 6.46 -1.31 -10.99
C VAL A 152 6.75 -1.45 -9.51
N ARG A 153 8.02 -1.70 -9.18
CA ARG A 153 8.49 -1.84 -7.79
C ARG A 153 9.07 -0.52 -7.33
N THR A 154 8.58 -0.01 -6.20
CA THR A 154 9.17 1.13 -5.50
C THR A 154 9.78 0.65 -4.19
N SER A 155 10.38 1.54 -3.40
CA SER A 155 10.92 1.18 -2.08
C SER A 155 9.85 0.87 -1.04
N SER A 156 8.60 1.31 -1.24
CA SER A 156 7.52 1.22 -0.24
C SER A 156 6.21 0.65 -0.77
N LEU A 157 6.08 0.45 -2.08
CA LEU A 157 4.90 -0.13 -2.73
C LEU A 157 5.30 -1.02 -3.91
N LEU A 158 4.43 -1.97 -4.22
CA LEU A 158 4.40 -2.65 -5.50
C LEU A 158 3.16 -2.15 -6.24
N LEU A 159 3.38 -1.38 -7.31
CA LEU A 159 2.33 -0.83 -8.14
C LEU A 159 2.05 -1.80 -9.27
N ILE A 160 0.79 -2.16 -9.48
CA ILE A 160 0.40 -3.06 -10.57
C ILE A 160 -0.78 -2.50 -11.35
N LYS A 161 -0.86 -2.87 -12.62
CA LYS A 161 -2.02 -2.62 -13.47
C LYS A 161 -2.65 -3.94 -13.86
N VAL A 162 -3.93 -4.09 -13.56
CA VAL A 162 -4.71 -5.28 -13.95
C VAL A 162 -5.79 -4.90 -14.96
N TYR A 163 -6.10 -5.82 -15.86
CA TYR A 163 -7.22 -5.72 -16.78
C TYR A 163 -8.18 -6.86 -16.47
N GLY A 164 -9.39 -6.56 -15.98
CA GLY A 164 -10.28 -7.63 -15.50
C GLY A 164 -11.70 -7.19 -15.18
N SER A 165 -12.43 -8.12 -14.59
CA SER A 165 -13.84 -8.00 -14.24
C SER A 165 -14.05 -7.20 -12.96
N ARG A 166 -15.31 -6.82 -12.70
CA ARG A 166 -15.70 -6.28 -11.39
C ARG A 166 -15.49 -7.29 -10.27
N GLN A 167 -15.68 -8.59 -10.51
CA GLN A 167 -15.45 -9.60 -9.47
C GLN A 167 -13.99 -9.64 -9.03
N LEU A 168 -13.04 -9.52 -9.98
CA LEU A 168 -11.62 -9.40 -9.64
C LEU A 168 -11.37 -8.15 -8.78
N ALA A 169 -11.96 -7.02 -9.15
CA ALA A 169 -11.81 -5.76 -8.42
C ALA A 169 -12.34 -5.85 -6.98
N GLU A 170 -13.50 -6.47 -6.80
CA GLU A 170 -14.10 -6.70 -5.50
C GLU A 170 -13.27 -7.67 -4.66
N ALA A 171 -12.74 -8.76 -5.26
CA ALA A 171 -11.86 -9.69 -4.58
C ALA A 171 -10.54 -9.04 -4.12
N LEU A 172 -9.98 -8.12 -4.92
CA LEU A 172 -8.77 -7.38 -4.55
C LEU A 172 -9.01 -6.45 -3.35
N LEU A 173 -10.18 -5.83 -3.24
CA LEU A 173 -10.53 -4.93 -2.13
C LEU A 173 -10.62 -5.63 -0.77
N GLU A 174 -10.78 -6.96 -0.74
CA GLU A 174 -10.82 -7.76 0.49
C GLU A 174 -9.43 -8.18 1.00
N LEU A 175 -8.36 -7.88 0.26
CA LEU A 175 -7.01 -8.31 0.60
C LEU A 175 -6.31 -7.31 1.53
N ASP A 176 -5.82 -7.77 2.67
CA ASP A 176 -5.12 -6.93 3.65
C ASP A 176 -3.83 -6.29 3.12
N TRP A 177 -3.23 -6.90 2.12
CA TRP A 177 -1.99 -6.46 1.49
C TRP A 177 -2.22 -5.51 0.30
N VAL A 178 -3.48 -5.25 -0.06
CA VAL A 178 -3.84 -4.19 -0.99
C VAL A 178 -3.95 -2.88 -0.23
N ALA A 179 -3.18 -1.89 -0.65
CA ALA A 179 -3.20 -0.53 -0.12
C ALA A 179 -4.30 0.29 -0.78
N ARG A 180 -4.44 0.18 -2.12
CA ARG A 180 -5.42 0.94 -2.89
C ARG A 180 -5.82 0.21 -4.18
N VAL A 181 -7.08 0.37 -4.58
CA VAL A 181 -7.64 0.00 -5.89
C VAL A 181 -8.29 1.23 -6.49
N ASP A 182 -7.83 1.69 -7.65
CA ASP A 182 -8.38 2.88 -8.32
C ASP A 182 -8.49 2.71 -9.84
N LEU A 183 -9.22 3.65 -10.48
CA LEU A 183 -9.29 3.75 -11.93
C LEU A 183 -8.06 4.49 -12.49
N PRO A 184 -7.44 4.01 -13.59
CA PRO A 184 -6.26 4.62 -14.17
C PRO A 184 -6.49 6.08 -14.54
N PRO A 185 -5.58 7.01 -14.24
CA PRO A 185 -5.81 8.45 -14.31
C PRO A 185 -6.30 8.90 -15.68
N LYS A 186 -7.26 9.84 -15.70
CA LYS A 186 -7.65 10.55 -16.92
C LYS A 186 -6.55 11.54 -17.27
N LEU A 187 -5.81 11.27 -18.34
CA LEU A 187 -4.93 12.29 -18.91
C LEU A 187 -5.79 13.42 -19.46
N SER A 188 -5.41 14.68 -19.16
CA SER A 188 -6.06 15.81 -19.82
C SER A 188 -5.83 15.73 -21.33
N GLN A 189 -6.70 16.39 -22.10
CA GLN A 189 -6.61 16.37 -23.56
C GLN A 189 -5.27 16.95 -24.05
N ALA A 190 -4.77 18.01 -23.39
CA ALA A 190 -3.46 18.59 -23.68
C ALA A 190 -2.30 17.60 -23.47
N TYR A 191 -2.33 16.79 -22.41
CA TYR A 191 -1.31 15.75 -22.20
C TYR A 191 -1.44 14.59 -23.19
N SER A 192 -2.68 14.22 -23.54
CA SER A 192 -2.94 13.16 -24.53
C SER A 192 -2.36 13.49 -25.91
N GLU A 193 -2.41 14.76 -26.31
CA GLU A 193 -1.85 15.25 -27.57
C GLU A 193 -0.32 15.18 -27.58
N ILE A 194 0.33 15.56 -26.47
CA ILE A 194 1.80 15.49 -26.32
C ILE A 194 2.28 14.02 -26.39
N PHE A 195 1.62 13.10 -25.67
CA PHE A 195 1.99 11.68 -25.72
C PHE A 195 1.81 11.07 -27.12
N ARG A 196 0.74 11.44 -27.84
CA ARG A 196 0.53 11.00 -29.23
C ARG A 196 1.63 11.50 -30.18
N ALA A 197 2.08 12.75 -30.01
CA ALA A 197 3.13 13.33 -30.83
C ALA A 197 4.50 12.63 -30.64
N CYS A 198 4.80 12.13 -29.43
CA CYS A 198 6.03 11.38 -29.17
C CYS A 198 5.98 9.92 -29.68
N CYS A 199 4.80 9.31 -29.78
CA CYS A 199 4.65 7.92 -30.22
C CYS A 199 4.57 7.75 -31.75
N THR A 200 4.49 8.83 -32.53
CA THR A 200 4.70 8.74 -33.98
C THR A 200 6.17 8.56 -34.27
N ARG A 201 6.61 7.33 -34.59
CA ARG A 201 7.95 7.08 -35.14
C ARG A 201 8.21 8.10 -36.27
N PRO A 202 9.33 8.84 -36.29
CA PRO A 202 9.71 9.53 -37.51
C PRO A 202 9.82 8.49 -38.62
N LYS A 203 9.16 8.74 -39.75
CA LYS A 203 9.31 7.89 -40.94
C LYS A 203 10.82 7.71 -41.20
N PRO A 204 11.31 6.48 -41.45
CA PRO A 204 12.71 6.32 -41.82
C PRO A 204 12.96 7.20 -43.04
N LEU A 205 13.94 8.11 -42.93
CA LEU A 205 14.39 8.91 -44.05
C LEU A 205 14.91 7.95 -45.12
N THR A 206 14.18 7.84 -46.23
CA THR A 206 14.62 7.08 -47.39
C THR A 206 15.90 7.74 -47.94
N ILE A 207 16.94 6.94 -48.16
CA ILE A 207 18.30 7.35 -48.57
C ILE A 207 18.33 8.21 -49.86
N ASN A 208 17.25 8.27 -50.63
CA ASN A 208 17.15 9.07 -51.86
C ASN A 208 17.12 10.59 -51.65
N ALA A 209 17.08 11.10 -50.42
CA ALA A 209 17.15 12.55 -50.15
C ALA A 209 18.58 13.11 -50.01
N LEU A 210 19.63 12.28 -50.01
CA LEU A 210 21.02 12.73 -49.79
C LEU A 210 21.81 13.04 -51.08
N ILE A 211 21.27 12.77 -52.27
CA ILE A 211 21.95 13.05 -53.57
C ILE A 211 21.34 14.28 -54.27
N ARG A 212 20.99 15.32 -53.51
CA ARG A 212 20.66 16.65 -54.09
C ARG A 212 21.36 17.81 -53.39
N ILE A 213 22.28 17.52 -52.47
CA ILE A 213 23.10 18.54 -51.79
C ILE A 213 24.54 18.57 -52.36
N TYR A 214 24.93 17.60 -53.19
CA TYR A 214 26.26 17.53 -53.82
C TYR A 214 26.20 17.22 -55.34
N SER A 215 25.36 17.93 -56.08
CA SER A 215 25.45 17.98 -57.56
C SER A 215 25.08 19.36 -58.06
#